data_AF-A0A916M0G0-F1
#
_entry.id   AF-A0A916M0G0-F1
#
_cell.length_a   1.000
_cell.length_b   1.000
_cell.length_c   1.000
_cell.angle_alpha   90.00
_cell.angle_beta   90.00
_cell.angle_gamma   90.00
#
_symmetry.space_group_name_H-M   'P 1'
#
loop_
_entity.id
_entity.type
_entity.pdbx_description
1 polymer ?
#
loop_
_entity_poly.entity_id
_entity_poly.type
_entity_poly.pdbx_seq_one_letter_code
_entity_poly.pdbx_strand_id
1 'polypeptide(L)'
;MLDEIRKGLSESFKHRHVEDASCIACGQINAPLAMHVIEFYHSDNMETPSPLVALSRSRGTTRGGVPLCNACCPPCVECGLPIATPWIKKLLAVLTAKYQGITFVVGNGFCRHVHVLHDFKSLFRSVKLTSSTPHTESTPSRPEENPINDAIAGLIRQRTMQEAIGERPETMLIPHIRIKLDIMCRAYDADVSAAIQRLKSEGLPAETVVKESRRMTDDVAKLKYNLKRERSQTIEALFEDMRKARADLNAFEVAVRQEVPLYSVVPDLGLTAQPGCQPGAAR
;
A
#
# COMPACT_ATOMS: atom_id res chain seq x y z
N MET A 1 -29.15 19.82 23.45
CA MET A 1 -28.44 18.99 24.45
C MET A 1 -27.77 17.75 23.85
N LEU A 2 -28.50 16.70 23.42
CA LEU A 2 -27.84 15.47 22.91
C LEU A 2 -26.98 15.71 21.65
N ASP A 3 -27.42 16.58 20.75
CA ASP A 3 -26.63 16.92 19.55
C ASP A 3 -25.39 17.76 19.86
N GLU A 4 -25.44 18.60 20.90
CA GLU A 4 -24.28 19.37 21.37
C GLU A 4 -23.26 18.44 22.02
N ILE A 5 -23.73 17.45 22.81
CA ILE A 5 -22.86 16.42 23.39
C ILE A 5 -22.22 15.60 22.27
N ARG A 6 -23.00 15.16 21.28
CA ARG A 6 -22.47 14.41 20.12
C ARG A 6 -21.44 15.24 19.36
N LYS A 7 -21.72 16.52 19.10
CA LYS A 7 -20.80 17.43 18.40
C LYS A 7 -19.51 17.65 19.19
N GLY A 8 -19.60 17.91 20.49
CA GLY A 8 -18.44 18.07 21.36
C GLY A 8 -17.57 16.82 21.43
N LEU A 9 -18.19 15.64 21.54
CA LEU A 9 -17.47 14.36 21.48
C LEU A 9 -16.79 14.16 20.12
N SER A 10 -17.48 14.43 19.02
CA SER A 10 -16.90 14.31 17.67
C SER A 10 -15.70 15.23 17.50
N GLU A 11 -15.79 16.47 18.01
CA GLU A 11 -14.68 17.43 17.94
C GLU A 11 -13.47 16.96 18.76
N SER A 12 -13.71 16.31 19.89
CA SER A 12 -12.63 15.78 20.75
C SER A 12 -11.80 14.66 20.09
N PHE A 13 -12.35 13.99 19.08
CA PHE A 13 -11.69 12.92 18.32
C PHE A 13 -10.92 13.41 17.09
N LYS A 14 -11.04 14.68 16.72
CA LYS A 14 -10.27 15.25 15.61
C LYS A 14 -8.80 15.43 16.00
N HIS A 15 -7.97 15.65 14.98
CA HIS A 15 -6.56 15.98 15.20
C HIS A 15 -6.43 17.28 16.01
N ARG A 16 -5.54 17.28 16.99
CA ARG A 16 -5.26 18.46 17.83
C ARG A 16 -3.78 18.57 18.14
N HIS A 17 -3.32 19.78 18.43
CA HIS A 17 -1.97 19.98 18.93
C HIS A 17 -1.89 19.45 20.37
N VAL A 18 -0.82 18.70 20.64
CA VAL A 18 -0.48 18.20 21.98
C VAL A 18 0.96 18.58 22.21
N GLU A 19 1.20 19.35 23.27
CA GLU A 19 2.55 19.76 23.65
C GLU A 19 3.42 18.54 23.95
N ASP A 20 4.69 18.62 23.56
CA ASP A 20 5.72 17.59 23.76
C ASP A 20 5.41 16.20 23.17
N ALA A 21 4.39 16.10 22.31
CA ALA A 21 4.06 14.89 21.60
C ALA A 21 4.58 14.92 20.16
N SER A 22 5.00 13.75 19.69
CA SER A 22 5.42 13.54 18.30
C SER A 22 4.66 12.37 17.69
N CYS A 23 4.49 12.38 16.37
CA CYS A 23 3.86 11.26 15.68
C CYS A 23 4.72 9.99 15.85
N ILE A 24 4.16 8.90 16.37
CA ILE A 24 4.92 7.66 16.62
C ILE A 24 5.51 7.03 15.35
N ALA A 25 4.91 7.33 14.20
CA ALA A 25 5.24 6.70 12.93
C ALA A 25 6.27 7.48 12.11
N CYS A 26 6.30 8.81 12.22
CA CYS A 26 7.23 9.65 11.46
C CYS A 26 8.10 10.57 12.32
N GLY A 27 7.86 10.64 13.64
CA GLY A 27 8.59 11.49 14.57
C GLY A 27 8.30 12.98 14.45
N GLN A 28 7.36 13.40 13.59
CA GLN A 28 7.05 14.80 13.41
C GLN A 28 6.50 15.40 14.71
N ILE A 29 7.16 16.46 15.18
CA ILE A 29 6.81 17.26 16.36
C ILE A 29 5.95 18.46 15.91
N ASN A 30 5.13 19.01 16.80
CA ASN A 30 4.29 20.21 16.57
C ASN A 30 3.25 20.05 15.43
N ALA A 31 2.95 18.81 15.01
CA ALA A 31 1.85 18.55 14.09
C ALA A 31 0.54 18.33 14.86
N PRO A 32 -0.63 18.57 14.24
CA PRO A 32 -1.90 18.07 14.77
C PRO A 32 -1.88 16.54 14.81
N LEU A 33 -2.21 15.96 15.98
CA LEU A 33 -2.16 14.53 16.25
C LEU A 33 -3.56 13.97 16.50
N ALA A 34 -3.86 12.84 15.88
CA ALA A 34 -4.96 11.96 16.23
C ALA A 34 -4.52 11.03 17.36
N MET A 35 -5.25 11.08 18.48
CA MET A 35 -4.92 10.34 19.71
C MET A 35 -5.82 9.11 19.94
N HIS A 36 -6.93 9.01 19.22
CA HIS A 36 -8.02 8.06 19.51
C HIS A 36 -8.23 7.01 18.42
N VAL A 37 -7.30 6.91 17.46
CA VAL A 37 -7.33 5.89 16.40
C VAL A 37 -6.79 4.55 16.93
N ILE A 38 -5.70 4.60 17.70
CA ILE A 38 -5.16 3.47 18.43
C ILE A 38 -5.09 3.88 19.90
N GLU A 39 -5.67 3.06 20.76
CA GLU A 39 -5.66 3.23 22.19
C GLU A 39 -4.77 2.16 22.83
N PHE A 40 -4.19 2.49 23.98
CA PHE A 40 -3.42 1.53 24.76
C PHE A 40 -3.89 1.43 26.21
N TYR A 41 -3.61 0.28 26.81
CA TYR A 41 -3.96 -0.07 28.18
C TYR A 41 -2.77 -0.79 28.83
N HIS A 42 -2.38 -0.37 30.02
CA HIS A 42 -1.40 -1.08 30.85
C HIS A 42 -1.67 -0.84 32.34
N SER A 43 -1.04 -1.63 33.22
CA SER A 43 -1.12 -1.41 34.67
C SER A 43 -0.58 -0.02 35.04
N ASP A 44 -1.22 0.65 35.99
CA ASP A 44 -0.77 1.96 36.49
C ASP A 44 0.59 1.93 37.20
N ASN A 45 1.07 0.76 37.62
CA ASN A 45 2.41 0.54 38.15
C ASN A 45 3.51 0.55 37.07
N MET A 46 3.14 0.50 35.79
CA MET A 46 4.06 0.57 34.67
C MET A 46 4.15 2.01 34.15
N GLU A 47 5.38 2.50 33.91
CA GLU A 47 5.59 3.79 33.28
C GLU A 47 5.14 3.75 31.81
N THR A 48 4.44 4.79 31.37
CA THR A 48 4.01 4.92 29.97
C THR A 48 5.23 5.23 29.09
N PRO A 49 5.62 4.34 28.15
CA PRO A 49 6.80 4.57 27.33
C PRO A 49 6.65 5.79 26.42
N SER A 50 7.71 6.58 26.26
CA SER A 50 7.78 7.53 25.14
C SER A 50 7.79 6.75 23.81
N PRO A 51 6.98 7.11 22.79
CA PRO A 51 6.23 8.35 22.61
C PRO A 51 4.70 8.22 22.84
N LEU A 52 4.25 7.30 23.70
CA LEU A 52 2.83 7.12 24.00
C LEU A 52 2.33 8.20 24.97
N VAL A 53 1.05 8.58 24.86
CA VAL A 53 0.47 9.64 25.70
C VAL A 53 -0.61 9.05 26.59
N ALA A 54 -0.38 9.06 27.91
CA ALA A 54 -1.39 8.70 28.89
C ALA A 54 -2.50 9.76 28.92
N LEU A 55 -3.76 9.33 28.84
CA LEU A 55 -4.93 10.21 28.82
C LEU A 55 -5.78 10.09 30.08
N SER A 56 -5.80 8.92 30.71
CA SER A 56 -6.54 8.70 31.97
C SER A 56 -5.92 7.58 32.80
N ARG A 57 -6.12 7.63 34.12
CA ARG A 57 -5.75 6.56 35.06
C ARG A 57 -6.93 6.28 35.97
N SER A 58 -7.33 5.01 36.07
CA SER A 58 -8.42 4.61 36.96
C SER A 58 -8.33 3.12 37.28
N ARG A 59 -8.69 2.73 38.51
CA ARG A 59 -8.81 1.31 38.94
C ARG A 59 -7.58 0.46 38.59
N GLY A 60 -6.36 0.93 38.87
CA GLY A 60 -5.16 0.13 38.61
C GLY A 60 -4.69 0.11 37.14
N THR A 61 -5.34 0.88 36.26
CA THR A 61 -5.07 0.86 34.81
C THR A 61 -4.83 2.27 34.27
N THR A 62 -3.75 2.43 33.52
CA THR A 62 -3.49 3.61 32.69
C THR A 62 -4.02 3.35 31.29
N ARG A 63 -4.75 4.32 30.75
CA ARG A 63 -5.26 4.33 29.37
C ARG A 63 -4.73 5.54 28.64
N GLY A 64 -4.41 5.37 27.36
CA GLY A 64 -3.91 6.47 26.57
C GLY A 64 -4.06 6.28 25.08
N GLY A 65 -3.51 7.23 24.35
CA GLY A 65 -3.57 7.30 22.90
C GLY A 65 -2.21 7.14 22.26
N VAL A 66 -2.19 6.58 21.05
CA VAL A 66 -1.01 6.55 20.20
C VAL A 66 -1.05 7.77 19.26
N PRO A 67 -0.10 8.71 19.36
CA PRO A 67 -0.12 9.93 18.55
C PRO A 67 0.21 9.66 17.08
N LEU A 68 -0.68 10.08 16.17
CA LEU A 68 -0.48 10.01 14.72
C LEU A 68 -0.75 11.36 14.06
N CYS A 69 0.19 11.91 13.29
CA CYS A 69 -0.04 13.16 12.57
C CYS A 69 -0.98 12.98 11.37
N ASN A 70 -1.50 14.10 10.86
CA ASN A 70 -2.35 14.15 9.67
C ASN A 70 -1.71 13.57 8.39
N ALA A 71 -0.38 13.48 8.28
CA ALA A 71 0.27 12.80 7.15
C ALA A 71 0.29 11.26 7.33
N CYS A 72 0.32 10.79 8.57
CA CYS A 72 0.30 9.36 8.90
C CYS A 72 -1.13 8.80 8.96
N CYS A 73 -2.08 9.60 9.43
CA CYS A 73 -3.48 9.24 9.56
C CYS A 73 -4.33 10.44 9.10
N PRO A 74 -4.57 10.60 7.78
CA PRO A 74 -5.22 11.80 7.26
C PRO A 74 -6.63 12.00 7.80
N PRO A 75 -7.07 13.26 8.00
CA PRO A 75 -8.45 13.55 8.35
C PRO A 75 -9.37 13.34 7.13
N CYS A 76 -10.57 12.85 7.40
CA CYS A 76 -11.65 12.77 6.42
C CYS A 76 -12.09 14.18 6.00
N VAL A 77 -12.24 14.39 4.69
CA VAL A 77 -12.70 15.67 4.14
C VAL A 77 -14.15 16.01 4.52
N GLU A 78 -14.98 15.00 4.81
CA GLU A 78 -16.40 15.18 5.14
C GLU A 78 -16.63 15.47 6.63
N CYS A 79 -16.03 14.68 7.53
CA CYS A 79 -16.28 14.79 8.97
C CYS A 79 -15.08 15.27 9.80
N GLY A 80 -13.89 15.40 9.20
CA GLY A 80 -12.66 15.82 9.87
C GLY A 80 -12.03 14.78 10.80
N LEU A 81 -12.68 13.63 11.03
CA LEU A 81 -12.14 12.54 11.84
C LEU A 81 -10.99 11.82 11.12
N PRO A 82 -9.99 11.30 11.84
CA PRO A 82 -8.88 10.57 11.24
C PRO A 82 -9.35 9.29 10.53
N ILE A 83 -8.75 8.96 9.40
CA ILE A 83 -9.11 7.78 8.59
C ILE A 83 -8.32 6.56 9.08
N ALA A 84 -9.04 5.52 9.54
CA ALA A 84 -8.43 4.25 9.96
C ALA A 84 -8.21 3.32 8.77
N THR A 85 -7.08 3.49 8.08
CA THR A 85 -6.69 2.65 6.95
C THR A 85 -6.19 1.26 7.39
N PRO A 86 -6.14 0.24 6.52
CA PRO A 86 -5.52 -1.06 6.80
C PRO A 86 -4.10 -0.99 7.40
N TRP A 87 -3.33 0.06 7.09
CA TRP A 87 -2.01 0.28 7.69
C TRP A 87 -2.04 0.44 9.21
N ILE A 88 -3.13 0.95 9.80
CA ILE A 88 -3.31 1.05 11.25
C ILE A 88 -3.24 -0.32 11.93
N LYS A 89 -3.80 -1.36 11.30
CA LYS A 89 -3.71 -2.74 11.83
C LYS A 89 -2.28 -3.27 11.81
N LYS A 90 -1.51 -2.93 10.77
CA LYS A 90 -0.08 -3.28 10.72
C LYS A 90 0.70 -2.55 11.81
N LEU A 91 0.45 -1.25 11.98
CA LEU A 91 1.08 -0.44 13.02
C LEU A 91 0.77 -1.01 14.41
N LEU A 92 -0.48 -1.38 14.68
CA LEU A 92 -0.89 -2.00 15.95
C LEU A 92 -0.11 -3.28 16.23
N ALA A 93 0.05 -4.17 15.25
CA ALA A 93 0.85 -5.39 15.41
C ALA A 93 2.32 -5.10 15.77
N VAL A 94 2.92 -4.08 15.12
CA VAL A 94 4.30 -3.66 15.42
C VAL A 94 4.40 -3.06 16.82
N LEU A 95 3.42 -2.26 17.26
CA LEU A 95 3.39 -1.69 18.61
C LEU A 95 3.26 -2.76 19.68
N THR A 96 2.36 -3.73 19.50
CA THR A 96 2.19 -4.87 20.42
C THR A 96 3.46 -5.71 20.52
N ALA A 97 4.17 -5.91 19.40
CA ALA A 97 5.44 -6.63 19.41
C ALA A 97 6.57 -5.84 20.11
N LYS A 98 6.59 -4.51 19.97
CA LYS A 98 7.63 -3.64 20.53
C LYS A 98 7.46 -3.39 22.03
N TYR A 99 6.23 -3.17 22.50
CA TYR A 99 5.96 -2.76 23.87
C TYR A 99 5.28 -3.88 24.66
N GLN A 100 6.10 -4.76 25.24
CA GLN A 100 5.62 -5.88 26.04
C GLN A 100 4.87 -5.38 27.29
N GLY A 101 3.77 -6.05 27.64
CA GLY A 101 2.92 -5.70 28.78
C GLY A 101 1.95 -4.53 28.53
N ILE A 102 1.98 -3.94 27.33
CA ILE A 102 1.00 -2.94 26.89
C ILE A 102 0.05 -3.57 25.87
N THR A 103 -1.25 -3.41 26.09
CA THR A 103 -2.28 -3.85 25.15
C THR A 103 -2.67 -2.69 24.24
N PHE A 104 -2.57 -2.88 22.92
CA PHE A 104 -3.02 -1.91 21.92
C PHE A 104 -4.28 -2.40 21.22
N VAL A 105 -5.24 -1.50 21.03
CA VAL A 105 -6.50 -1.76 20.32
C VAL A 105 -6.81 -0.62 19.36
N VAL A 106 -7.62 -0.90 18.33
CA VAL A 106 -8.19 0.17 17.51
C VAL A 106 -9.25 0.89 18.35
N GLY A 107 -9.07 2.19 18.55
CA GLY A 107 -10.00 3.05 19.29
C GLY A 107 -11.24 3.39 18.49
N ASN A 108 -12.13 4.21 19.05
CA ASN A 108 -13.37 4.61 18.37
C ASN A 108 -13.29 5.97 17.67
N GLY A 109 -12.19 6.70 17.83
CA GLY A 109 -12.05 8.06 17.32
C GLY A 109 -11.60 8.13 15.87
N PHE A 110 -12.26 7.40 14.96
CA PHE A 110 -11.92 7.37 13.54
C PHE A 110 -13.15 7.49 12.62
N CYS A 111 -12.92 7.91 11.38
CA CYS A 111 -13.93 8.09 10.35
C CYS A 111 -14.47 6.75 9.85
N ARG A 112 -15.80 6.65 9.65
CA ARG A 112 -16.48 5.48 9.06
C ARG A 112 -16.87 5.65 7.59
N HIS A 113 -16.59 6.79 6.98
CA HIS A 113 -16.79 6.99 5.55
C HIS A 113 -15.80 6.13 4.73
N VAL A 114 -16.17 5.80 3.50
CA VAL A 114 -15.37 4.95 2.61
C VAL A 114 -14.27 5.79 1.96
N HIS A 115 -13.01 5.35 2.11
CA HIS A 115 -11.85 6.10 1.64
C HIS A 115 -10.92 5.25 0.76
N VAL A 116 -11.43 4.83 -0.40
CA VAL A 116 -10.78 3.86 -1.32
C VAL A 116 -9.32 4.20 -1.62
N LEU A 117 -9.01 5.46 -1.98
CA LEU A 117 -7.65 5.87 -2.31
C LEU A 117 -6.69 5.79 -1.11
N HIS A 118 -7.15 6.17 0.08
CA HIS A 118 -6.34 6.08 1.30
C HIS A 118 -6.15 4.63 1.74
N ASP A 119 -7.20 3.81 1.66
CA ASP A 119 -7.14 2.39 2.00
C ASP A 119 -6.15 1.67 1.10
N PHE A 120 -6.19 1.93 -0.21
CA PHE A 120 -5.27 1.34 -1.17
C PHE A 120 -3.82 1.75 -0.93
N LYS A 121 -3.51 3.06 -0.87
CA LYS A 121 -2.15 3.56 -0.61
C LYS A 121 -1.57 3.01 0.70
N SER A 122 -2.42 2.78 1.71
CA SER A 122 -1.99 2.24 3.00
C SER A 122 -1.50 0.79 2.94
N LEU A 123 -1.96 -0.01 1.96
CA LEU A 123 -1.56 -1.41 1.82
C LEU A 123 -0.07 -1.53 1.47
N PHE A 124 0.48 -0.57 0.74
CA PHE A 124 1.89 -0.54 0.33
C PHE A 124 2.78 0.21 1.32
N ARG A 125 2.19 1.00 2.21
CA ARG A 125 2.95 1.75 3.21
C ARG A 125 3.61 0.79 4.20
N SER A 126 4.94 0.88 4.33
CA SER A 126 5.67 0.19 5.39
C SER A 126 5.45 0.88 6.73
N VAL A 127 5.47 0.11 7.82
CA VAL A 127 5.43 0.67 9.17
C VAL A 127 6.87 0.94 9.59
N LYS A 128 7.20 2.21 9.81
CA LYS A 128 8.43 2.62 10.48
C LYS A 128 8.02 3.18 11.83
N LEU A 129 8.71 2.78 12.89
CA LEU A 129 8.61 3.42 14.19
C LEU A 129 9.87 4.23 14.37
N THR A 130 9.74 5.51 14.69
CA THR A 130 10.91 6.31 15.06
C THR A 130 11.46 5.76 16.36
N SER A 131 12.66 5.18 16.31
CA SER A 131 13.44 4.90 17.51
C SER A 131 13.82 6.24 18.10
N SER A 132 13.37 6.52 19.31
CA SER A 132 13.79 7.67 20.10
C SER A 132 15.27 7.51 20.47
N THR A 133 16.15 7.81 19.54
CA THR A 133 17.58 8.05 19.78
C THR A 133 17.94 9.32 19.03
N PRO A 134 18.35 10.40 19.71
CA PRO A 134 18.75 11.63 19.03
C PRO A 134 20.11 11.40 18.35
N HIS A 135 20.15 11.62 17.03
CA HIS A 135 21.30 11.67 16.11
C HIS A 135 22.37 10.55 16.21
N THR A 136 22.60 9.84 15.10
CA THR A 136 23.93 9.70 14.43
C THR A 136 23.80 8.76 13.22
N GLU A 137 24.43 9.16 12.13
CA GLU A 137 24.88 8.40 10.96
C GLU A 137 23.88 7.83 9.93
N SER A 138 23.97 8.48 8.76
CA SER A 138 23.72 7.97 7.43
C SER A 138 24.43 6.63 7.15
N THR A 139 23.69 5.64 6.63
CA THR A 139 24.25 4.57 5.77
C THR A 139 23.14 3.96 4.89
N PRO A 140 23.49 3.29 3.78
CA PRO A 140 23.25 3.76 2.43
C PRO A 140 21.92 3.29 1.83
N SER A 141 21.49 4.02 0.80
CA SER A 141 20.35 3.73 -0.06
C SER A 141 20.38 2.29 -0.61
N ARG A 142 19.44 1.46 -0.14
CA ARG A 142 19.07 0.19 -0.77
C ARG A 142 18.43 0.50 -2.15
N PRO A 143 18.65 -0.31 -3.20
CA PRO A 143 18.12 -0.03 -4.54
C PRO A 143 16.60 0.07 -4.48
N GLU A 144 16.01 0.97 -5.28
CA GLU A 144 14.56 1.08 -5.46
C GLU A 144 13.95 -0.30 -5.77
N GLU A 145 13.28 -0.89 -4.78
CA GLU A 145 12.57 -2.16 -4.94
C GLU A 145 11.28 -1.89 -5.71
N ASN A 146 11.09 -2.63 -6.80
CA ASN A 146 9.93 -2.51 -7.68
C ASN A 146 8.67 -2.94 -6.91
N PRO A 147 7.72 -2.02 -6.62
CA PRO A 147 6.57 -2.27 -5.75
C PRO A 147 5.65 -3.38 -6.27
N ILE A 148 5.70 -3.65 -7.59
CA ILE A 148 4.96 -4.72 -8.24
C ILE A 148 5.51 -6.10 -7.82
N ASN A 149 6.83 -6.25 -7.74
CA ASN A 149 7.46 -7.51 -7.33
C ASN A 149 7.15 -7.84 -5.86
N ASP A 150 7.08 -6.84 -5.00
CA ASP A 150 6.71 -7.01 -3.60
C ASP A 150 5.23 -7.40 -3.43
N ALA A 151 4.34 -6.84 -4.27
CA ALA A 151 2.94 -7.21 -4.31
C ALA A 151 2.76 -8.68 -4.74
N ILE A 152 3.48 -9.10 -5.79
CA ILE A 152 3.50 -10.50 -6.25
C ILE A 152 4.04 -11.42 -5.15
N ALA A 153 5.17 -11.06 -4.53
CA ALA A 153 5.74 -11.83 -3.43
C ALA A 153 4.79 -11.91 -2.22
N GLY A 154 4.02 -10.84 -1.95
CA GLY A 154 2.97 -10.81 -0.92
C GLY A 154 1.85 -11.80 -1.20
N LEU A 155 1.33 -11.82 -2.44
CA LEU A 155 0.28 -12.76 -2.85
C LEU A 155 0.77 -14.22 -2.80
N ILE A 156 2.01 -14.47 -3.23
CA ILE A 156 2.63 -15.80 -3.15
C ILE A 156 2.75 -16.24 -1.69
N ARG A 157 3.27 -15.39 -0.80
CA ARG A 157 3.39 -15.70 0.64
C ARG A 157 2.05 -15.98 1.29
N GLN A 158 1.03 -15.18 1.00
CA GLN A 158 -0.32 -15.37 1.56
C GLN A 158 -0.90 -16.73 1.13
N ARG A 159 -0.75 -17.09 -0.14
CA ARG A 159 -1.18 -18.39 -0.66
C ARG A 159 -0.41 -19.54 -0.02
N THR A 160 0.92 -19.45 0.07
CA THR A 160 1.75 -20.50 0.68
C THR A 160 1.40 -20.72 2.15
N MET A 161 1.14 -19.64 2.90
CA MET A 161 0.74 -19.73 4.31
C MET A 161 -0.61 -20.44 4.47
N GLN A 162 -1.54 -20.24 3.52
CA GLN A 162 -2.86 -20.87 3.53
C GLN A 162 -2.83 -22.34 3.10
N GLU A 163 -2.05 -22.68 2.08
CA GLU A 163 -1.82 -24.07 1.69
C GLU A 163 -1.20 -24.88 2.84
N ALA A 164 -0.33 -24.26 3.66
CA ALA A 164 0.32 -24.89 4.81
C ALA A 164 -0.63 -25.23 5.97
N ILE A 165 -1.76 -24.52 6.13
CA ILE A 165 -2.76 -24.78 7.20
C ILE A 165 -3.86 -25.77 6.78
N GLY A 166 -3.73 -26.40 5.60
CA GLY A 166 -4.68 -27.39 5.11
C GLY A 166 -6.00 -26.80 4.62
N GLU A 167 -6.14 -25.47 4.63
CA GLU A 167 -7.25 -24.80 3.97
C GLU A 167 -7.05 -24.87 2.46
N ARG A 168 -7.99 -25.51 1.76
CA ARG A 168 -7.98 -25.49 0.31
C ARG A 168 -8.34 -24.08 -0.15
N PRO A 169 -7.58 -23.48 -1.10
CA PRO A 169 -7.89 -22.15 -1.64
C PRO A 169 -9.33 -22.03 -2.15
N GLU A 170 -9.94 -23.18 -2.48
CA GLU A 170 -11.26 -23.43 -3.04
C GLU A 170 -12.46 -23.28 -2.09
N THR A 171 -12.28 -22.95 -0.81
CA THR A 171 -13.41 -22.93 0.15
C THR A 171 -13.66 -21.57 0.80
N MET A 172 -12.77 -20.59 0.66
CA MET A 172 -12.98 -19.25 1.19
C MET A 172 -12.40 -18.19 0.26
N LEU A 173 -13.20 -17.18 -0.09
CA LEU A 173 -12.73 -15.94 -0.76
C LEU A 173 -12.05 -16.12 -2.15
N ILE A 174 -12.25 -17.27 -2.79
CA ILE A 174 -11.76 -17.63 -4.13
C ILE A 174 -11.99 -16.57 -5.21
N PRO A 175 -13.12 -15.82 -5.25
CA PRO A 175 -13.32 -14.84 -6.32
C PRO A 175 -12.26 -13.76 -6.23
N HIS A 176 -12.05 -13.13 -5.07
CA HIS A 176 -11.22 -11.93 -4.98
C HIS A 176 -9.75 -12.16 -5.35
N ILE A 177 -9.14 -13.27 -4.92
CA ILE A 177 -7.74 -13.56 -5.27
C ILE A 177 -7.64 -13.92 -6.75
N ARG A 178 -8.53 -14.77 -7.29
CA ARG A 178 -8.52 -15.13 -8.72
C ARG A 178 -8.79 -13.93 -9.61
N ILE A 179 -9.73 -13.07 -9.23
CA ILE A 179 -10.05 -11.82 -9.92
C ILE A 179 -8.84 -10.89 -9.91
N LYS A 180 -8.19 -10.69 -8.76
CA LYS A 180 -6.99 -9.86 -8.67
C LYS A 180 -5.89 -10.39 -9.57
N LEU A 181 -5.64 -11.69 -9.55
CA LEU A 181 -4.66 -12.33 -10.43
C LEU A 181 -5.01 -12.17 -11.91
N ASP A 182 -6.29 -12.30 -12.27
CA ASP A 182 -6.74 -12.16 -13.65
C ASP A 182 -6.69 -10.70 -14.15
N ILE A 183 -7.09 -9.74 -13.31
CA ILE A 183 -6.93 -8.30 -13.58
C ILE A 183 -5.46 -7.95 -13.78
N MET A 184 -4.56 -8.45 -12.91
CA MET A 184 -3.12 -8.25 -13.08
C MET A 184 -2.62 -8.84 -14.39
N CYS A 185 -3.04 -10.05 -14.75
CA CYS A 185 -2.65 -10.68 -16.02
C CYS A 185 -3.07 -9.84 -17.23
N ARG A 186 -4.29 -9.28 -17.22
CA ARG A 186 -4.79 -8.42 -18.31
C ARG A 186 -4.12 -7.06 -18.36
N ALA A 187 -3.81 -6.48 -17.20
CA ALA A 187 -3.05 -5.25 -17.14
C ALA A 187 -1.68 -5.45 -17.80
N TYR A 188 -0.98 -6.55 -17.49
CA TYR A 188 0.28 -6.87 -18.14
C TYR A 188 0.16 -7.12 -19.64
N ASP A 189 -0.89 -7.81 -20.10
CA ASP A 189 -1.13 -8.01 -21.53
C ASP A 189 -1.37 -6.69 -22.26
N ALA A 190 -2.15 -5.79 -21.65
CA ALA A 190 -2.42 -4.46 -22.20
C ALA A 190 -1.13 -3.63 -22.27
N ASP A 191 -0.32 -3.66 -21.22
CA ASP A 191 0.97 -2.95 -21.15
C ASP A 191 1.95 -3.47 -22.20
N VAL A 192 2.11 -4.79 -22.36
CA VAL A 192 2.96 -5.39 -23.42
C VAL A 192 2.45 -5.00 -24.80
N SER A 193 1.14 -5.10 -25.02
CA SER A 193 0.55 -4.73 -26.31
C SER A 193 0.80 -3.26 -26.66
N ALA A 194 0.63 -2.36 -25.68
CA ALA A 194 0.91 -0.95 -25.83
C ALA A 194 2.41 -0.68 -26.06
N ALA A 195 3.30 -1.36 -25.34
CA ALA A 195 4.75 -1.24 -25.53
C ALA A 195 5.18 -1.72 -26.93
N ILE A 196 4.67 -2.85 -27.40
CA ILE A 196 4.93 -3.37 -28.75
C ILE A 196 4.42 -2.41 -29.83
N GLN A 197 3.25 -1.81 -29.64
CA GLN A 197 2.73 -0.80 -30.58
C GLN A 197 3.62 0.45 -30.64
N ARG A 198 4.14 0.90 -29.48
CA ARG A 198 5.09 2.02 -29.44
C ARG A 198 6.40 1.71 -30.14
N LEU A 199 7.00 0.54 -29.90
CA LEU A 199 8.21 0.09 -30.59
C LEU A 199 8.04 0.10 -32.12
N LYS A 200 6.86 -0.28 -32.61
CA LYS A 200 6.53 -0.22 -34.05
C LYS A 200 6.41 1.22 -34.57
N SER A 201 5.93 2.16 -33.76
CA SER A 201 5.76 3.55 -34.15
C SER A 201 7.05 4.39 -34.10
N GLU A 202 8.05 3.96 -33.34
CA GLU A 202 9.33 4.67 -33.16
C GLU A 202 10.31 4.54 -34.34
N GLY A 203 9.93 3.82 -35.40
CA GLY A 203 10.76 3.68 -36.61
C GLY A 203 12.02 2.83 -36.42
N LEU A 204 12.07 2.01 -35.37
CA LEU A 204 13.18 1.10 -35.12
C LEU A 204 13.32 0.03 -36.23
N PRO A 205 14.53 -0.51 -36.46
CA PRO A 205 14.73 -1.61 -37.39
C PRO A 205 13.80 -2.79 -37.08
N ALA A 206 13.21 -3.40 -38.11
CA ALA A 206 12.22 -4.47 -37.96
C ALA A 206 12.73 -5.64 -37.10
N GLU A 207 14.02 -5.99 -37.23
CA GLU A 207 14.66 -7.04 -36.43
C GLU A 207 14.71 -6.69 -34.93
N THR A 208 15.00 -5.44 -34.59
CA THR A 208 15.01 -4.94 -33.20
C THR A 208 13.61 -4.99 -32.60
N VAL A 209 12.59 -4.53 -33.36
CA VAL A 209 11.20 -4.57 -32.92
C VAL A 209 10.75 -6.00 -32.65
N VAL A 210 11.07 -6.96 -33.52
CA VAL A 210 10.74 -8.38 -33.34
C VAL A 210 11.42 -8.97 -32.11
N LYS A 211 12.71 -8.69 -31.92
CA LYS A 211 13.48 -9.20 -30.78
C LYS A 211 12.94 -8.68 -29.45
N GLU A 212 12.70 -7.37 -29.34
CA GLU A 212 12.20 -6.75 -28.12
C GLU A 212 10.75 -7.15 -27.82
N SER A 213 9.89 -7.23 -28.84
CA SER A 213 8.50 -7.70 -28.69
C SER A 213 8.45 -9.13 -28.15
N ARG A 214 9.34 -10.00 -28.63
CA ARG A 214 9.45 -11.38 -28.16
C ARG A 214 9.90 -11.42 -26.70
N ARG A 215 10.93 -10.67 -26.32
CA ARG A 215 11.39 -10.58 -24.92
C ARG A 215 10.25 -10.17 -23.98
N MET A 216 9.54 -9.09 -24.31
CA MET A 216 8.43 -8.59 -23.50
C MET A 216 7.30 -9.62 -23.34
N THR A 217 6.98 -10.34 -24.42
CA THR A 217 5.96 -11.39 -24.40
C THR A 217 6.38 -12.58 -23.53
N ASP A 218 7.65 -13.01 -23.64
CA ASP A 218 8.20 -14.11 -22.85
C ASP A 218 8.26 -13.76 -21.35
N ASP A 219 8.60 -12.52 -21.01
CA ASP A 219 8.63 -12.02 -19.63
C ASP A 219 7.23 -12.06 -18.99
N VAL A 220 6.19 -11.59 -19.69
CA VAL A 220 4.81 -11.66 -19.19
C VAL A 220 4.29 -13.09 -19.15
N ALA A 221 4.67 -13.96 -20.09
CA ALA A 221 4.33 -15.38 -20.04
C ALA A 221 4.92 -16.05 -18.78
N LYS A 222 6.17 -15.72 -18.43
CA LYS A 222 6.84 -16.22 -17.22
C LYS A 222 6.17 -15.70 -15.94
N LEU A 223 5.79 -14.42 -15.91
CA LEU A 223 5.02 -13.85 -14.80
C LEU A 223 3.67 -14.55 -14.63
N LYS A 224 2.91 -14.73 -15.71
CA LYS A 224 1.63 -15.46 -15.69
C LYS A 224 1.77 -16.90 -15.22
N TYR A 225 2.83 -17.59 -15.65
CA TYR A 225 3.14 -18.95 -15.20
C TYR A 225 3.39 -18.98 -13.69
N ASN A 226 4.19 -18.05 -13.17
CA ASN A 226 4.49 -17.93 -11.74
C ASN A 226 3.25 -17.61 -10.90
N LEU A 227 2.27 -16.91 -11.47
CA LEU A 227 0.98 -16.64 -10.82
C LEU A 227 0.07 -17.89 -10.74
N LYS A 228 0.50 -19.07 -11.26
CA LYS A 228 -0.23 -20.36 -11.22
C LYS A 228 -1.71 -20.19 -11.60
N ARG A 229 -1.98 -19.52 -12.72
CA ARG A 229 -3.35 -19.35 -13.24
C ARG A 229 -3.92 -20.72 -13.62
N GLU A 230 -4.84 -21.24 -12.81
CA GLU A 230 -5.71 -22.32 -13.27
C GLU A 230 -6.59 -21.75 -14.40
N ARG A 231 -6.59 -22.43 -15.55
CA ARG A 231 -7.59 -22.17 -16.61
C ARG A 231 -8.95 -22.58 -16.06
N SER A 232 -9.71 -21.67 -15.48
CA SER A 232 -11.12 -21.96 -15.25
C SER A 232 -11.98 -20.70 -15.21
N GLN A 233 -13.09 -20.86 -15.93
CA GLN A 233 -14.24 -19.99 -16.10
C GLN A 233 -14.04 -18.78 -17.01
N THR A 234 -15.01 -18.59 -17.89
CA THR A 234 -15.10 -17.42 -18.76
C THR A 234 -15.36 -16.18 -17.92
N ILE A 235 -15.00 -15.03 -18.47
CA ILE A 235 -15.23 -13.69 -17.89
C ILE A 235 -16.66 -13.54 -17.39
N GLU A 236 -17.61 -14.05 -18.15
CA GLU A 236 -19.04 -13.94 -17.92
C GLU A 236 -19.48 -14.75 -16.70
N ALA A 237 -18.89 -15.94 -16.49
CA ALA A 237 -19.14 -16.74 -15.31
C ALA A 237 -18.57 -16.08 -14.04
N LEU A 238 -17.37 -15.51 -14.16
CA LEU A 238 -16.72 -14.77 -13.09
C LEU A 238 -17.48 -13.47 -12.75
N PHE A 239 -17.96 -12.75 -13.77
CA PHE A 239 -18.76 -11.55 -13.61
C PHE A 239 -20.13 -11.83 -13.03
N GLU A 240 -20.75 -12.97 -13.32
CA GLU A 240 -22.05 -13.35 -12.74
C GLU A 240 -21.92 -13.67 -11.23
N ASP A 241 -20.83 -14.34 -10.83
CA ASP A 241 -20.49 -14.56 -9.43
C ASP A 241 -20.14 -13.25 -8.71
N MET A 242 -19.49 -12.31 -9.41
CA MET A 242 -19.21 -10.96 -8.90
C MET A 242 -20.45 -10.06 -8.88
N ARG A 243 -21.38 -10.19 -9.82
CA ARG A 243 -22.64 -9.44 -9.84
C ARG A 243 -23.48 -9.79 -8.62
N LYS A 244 -23.41 -11.06 -8.18
CA LYS A 244 -23.92 -11.50 -6.88
C LYS A 244 -23.13 -10.94 -5.68
N ALA A 245 -21.90 -10.46 -5.87
CA ALA A 245 -20.94 -10.11 -4.81
C ALA A 245 -20.36 -8.68 -4.80
N ARG A 246 -20.91 -7.71 -5.57
CA ARG A 246 -20.74 -6.22 -5.45
C ARG A 246 -19.66 -5.54 -6.33
N ALA A 247 -19.72 -4.20 -6.39
CA ALA A 247 -19.32 -3.30 -7.49
C ALA A 247 -17.85 -2.78 -7.55
N ASP A 248 -16.92 -3.31 -6.76
CA ASP A 248 -15.63 -2.64 -6.49
C ASP A 248 -14.49 -2.93 -7.49
N LEU A 249 -14.76 -3.63 -8.60
CA LEU A 249 -13.70 -4.26 -9.41
C LEU A 249 -13.24 -3.44 -10.63
N ASN A 250 -14.10 -2.60 -11.20
CA ASN A 250 -13.69 -1.67 -12.27
C ASN A 250 -12.73 -0.58 -11.76
N ALA A 251 -12.93 -0.11 -10.53
CA ALA A 251 -12.05 0.88 -9.91
C ALA A 251 -10.63 0.32 -9.66
N PHE A 252 -10.53 -0.96 -9.34
CA PHE A 252 -9.26 -1.65 -9.12
C PHE A 252 -8.45 -1.83 -10.42
N GLU A 253 -9.11 -2.20 -11.53
CA GLU A 253 -8.44 -2.31 -12.84
C GLU A 253 -7.82 -0.98 -13.29
N VAL A 254 -8.55 0.13 -13.11
CA VAL A 254 -8.07 1.47 -13.46
C VAL A 254 -6.87 1.87 -12.59
N ALA A 255 -6.89 1.58 -11.30
CA ALA A 255 -5.80 1.91 -10.38
C ALA A 255 -4.49 1.18 -10.74
N VAL A 256 -4.57 -0.11 -11.08
CA VAL A 256 -3.38 -0.89 -11.49
C VAL A 256 -2.73 -0.33 -12.75
N ARG A 257 -3.54 0.15 -13.71
CA ARG A 257 -3.02 0.78 -14.95
C ARG A 257 -2.37 2.14 -14.72
N GLN A 258 -2.67 2.82 -13.60
CA GLN A 258 -2.19 4.17 -13.32
C GLN A 258 -0.90 4.21 -12.50
N GLU A 259 -0.55 3.16 -11.75
CA GLU A 259 0.53 3.23 -10.75
C GLU A 259 1.96 3.01 -11.25
N VAL A 260 2.18 2.56 -12.49
CA VAL A 260 3.41 2.60 -13.31
C VAL A 260 3.31 1.44 -14.32
N PRO A 261 3.35 1.69 -15.64
CA PRO A 261 3.37 0.61 -16.62
C PRO A 261 4.58 -0.30 -16.40
N LEU A 262 4.39 -1.62 -16.48
CA LEU A 262 5.49 -2.59 -16.28
C LEU A 262 6.67 -2.33 -17.23
N TYR A 263 6.36 -1.82 -18.42
CA TYR A 263 7.32 -1.30 -19.38
C TYR A 263 7.25 0.22 -19.37
N SER A 264 8.01 0.84 -18.47
CA SER A 264 8.40 2.25 -18.65
C SER A 264 9.57 2.29 -19.64
N VAL A 265 9.58 3.34 -20.45
CA VAL A 265 10.40 3.56 -21.65
C VAL A 265 11.82 2.99 -21.48
N VAL A 266 12.28 2.26 -22.51
CA VAL A 266 13.67 1.80 -22.63
C VAL A 266 14.59 2.97 -22.27
N PRO A 267 15.44 2.88 -21.24
CA PRO A 267 16.41 3.93 -20.96
C PRO A 267 17.22 4.14 -22.21
N ASP A 268 17.26 5.38 -22.68
CA ASP A 268 17.95 5.88 -23.86
C ASP A 268 19.09 4.93 -24.25
N LEU A 269 18.83 4.04 -25.21
CA LEU A 269 19.83 3.10 -25.73
C LEU A 269 20.89 4.00 -26.31
N GLY A 270 21.98 4.23 -25.57
CA GLY A 270 23.01 5.25 -25.78
C GLY A 270 23.68 5.27 -27.15
N LEU A 271 22.88 5.42 -28.20
CA LEU A 271 23.19 5.72 -29.57
C LEU A 271 23.33 7.23 -29.61
N THR A 272 24.36 7.73 -28.92
CA THR A 272 24.93 9.01 -29.29
C THR A 272 25.30 8.89 -30.76
N ALA A 273 24.59 9.65 -31.60
CA ALA A 273 24.95 9.79 -33.00
C ALA A 273 26.42 10.23 -33.03
N GLN A 274 27.30 9.41 -33.61
CA GLN A 274 28.66 9.84 -33.92
C GLN A 274 28.57 11.08 -34.83
N PRO A 275 29.13 12.24 -34.43
CA PRO A 275 29.26 13.35 -35.36
C PRO A 275 30.45 13.05 -36.28
N GLY A 276 30.16 12.87 -37.57
CA GLY A 276 31.17 13.03 -38.62
C GLY A 276 31.44 11.80 -39.50
N CYS A 277 30.50 11.47 -40.38
CA CYS A 277 30.84 10.89 -41.67
C CYS A 277 30.70 12.02 -42.70
N GLN A 278 31.81 12.68 -43.05
CA GLN A 278 31.83 13.59 -44.20
C GLN A 278 31.78 12.75 -45.49
N PRO A 279 30.90 13.06 -46.45
CA PRO A 279 30.98 12.45 -47.76
C PRO A 279 32.22 13.00 -48.47
N GLY A 280 33.06 12.10 -48.94
CA GLY A 280 34.23 12.41 -49.74
C GLY A 280 33.84 13.21 -50.99
N ALA A 281 34.48 14.36 -51.15
CA ALA A 281 34.56 15.02 -52.44
C ALA A 281 35.55 14.22 -53.31
N ALA A 282 35.01 13.54 -54.32
CA ALA A 282 35.78 13.06 -55.45
C ALA A 282 35.48 13.97 -56.66
N ARG A 283 36.57 14.55 -57.17
CA ARG A 283 36.75 15.35 -58.40
C ARG A 283 36.46 16.84 -58.31
#